data_AF-A0A2D0B592-F1
#
_entry.id   AF-A0A2D0B592-F1
#
_cell.length_a   1.000
_cell.length_b   1.000
_cell.length_c   1.000
_cell.angle_alpha   90.00
_cell.angle_beta   90.00
_cell.angle_gamma   90.00
#
_symmetry.space_group_name_H-M   'P 1'
#
loop_
_entity.id
_entity.type
_entity.pdbx_description
1 polymer ?
#
loop_
_entity_poly.entity_id
_entity_poly.type
_entity_poly.pdbx_seq_one_letter_code
_entity_poly.pdbx_strand_id
1 'polypeptide(L)'
;MNTKNIAKNLFAGLLLTTAVGAAMAEAPYPAETQIVSTKSRAEVIAELQQARASGEILVTDRYPADKAVTSTKTRADVVAELKEARANGEILVTDQYPADKPFQSTLTRQQVKDELQQARSQGQAVSNSNAL
;
A
#
# COMPACT_ATOMS: atom_id res chain seq x y z
N MET A 1 -30.66 36.35 -44.13
CA MET A 1 -30.52 35.27 -43.11
C MET A 1 -31.87 34.61 -42.91
N ASN A 2 -31.93 33.29 -43.10
CA ASN A 2 -33.17 32.51 -43.23
C ASN A 2 -33.51 31.83 -41.89
N THR A 3 -34.49 32.37 -41.16
CA THR A 3 -34.83 32.06 -39.75
C THR A 3 -35.72 30.82 -39.57
N LYS A 4 -35.78 29.91 -40.55
CA LYS A 4 -36.74 28.79 -40.55
C LYS A 4 -36.28 27.52 -39.81
N ASN A 5 -35.04 27.48 -39.30
CA ASN A 5 -34.46 26.24 -38.77
C ASN A 5 -34.15 26.26 -37.25
N ILE A 6 -34.40 27.35 -36.54
CA ILE A 6 -34.03 27.49 -35.12
C ILE A 6 -35.11 26.94 -34.17
N ALA A 7 -36.38 26.93 -34.59
CA ALA A 7 -37.50 26.51 -33.73
C ALA A 7 -37.68 24.98 -33.59
N LYS A 8 -37.02 24.16 -34.43
CA LYS A 8 -37.16 22.69 -34.37
C LYS A 8 -36.15 21.99 -33.45
N ASN A 9 -35.11 22.70 -33.00
CA ASN A 9 -34.02 22.09 -32.23
C ASN A 9 -34.07 22.42 -30.72
N LEU A 10 -35.10 23.13 -30.26
CA LEU A 10 -35.26 23.56 -28.85
C LEU A 10 -36.15 22.61 -28.00
N PHE A 11 -36.70 21.55 -28.59
CA PHE A 11 -37.61 20.61 -27.91
C PHE A 11 -37.02 19.23 -27.60
N ALA A 12 -35.74 18.99 -27.88
CA ALA A 12 -35.04 17.75 -27.51
C ALA A 12 -34.17 17.93 -26.25
N GLY A 13 -34.57 18.84 -25.36
CA GLY A 13 -33.81 19.26 -24.19
C GLY A 13 -34.66 19.28 -22.93
N LEU A 14 -35.37 18.20 -22.62
CA LEU A 14 -35.92 17.97 -21.28
C LEU A 14 -36.34 16.50 -21.15
N LEU A 15 -36.04 15.90 -19.99
CA LEU A 15 -36.43 14.54 -19.53
C LEU A 15 -35.46 13.41 -19.89
N LEU A 16 -34.36 13.30 -19.13
CA LEU A 16 -34.13 12.17 -18.20
C LEU A 16 -32.75 12.32 -17.56
N THR A 17 -32.64 13.23 -16.60
CA THR A 17 -31.66 13.07 -15.54
C THR A 17 -32.35 12.32 -14.40
N THR A 18 -31.59 11.48 -13.72
CA THR A 18 -31.90 10.72 -12.48
C THR A 18 -32.34 9.26 -12.66
N ALA A 19 -31.73 8.41 -11.81
CA ALA A 19 -31.63 6.95 -11.84
C ALA A 19 -30.70 6.44 -12.96
N VAL A 20 -29.47 5.98 -12.68
CA VAL A 20 -29.17 4.82 -11.83
C VAL A 20 -27.80 5.01 -11.17
N GLY A 21 -27.79 5.44 -9.90
CA GLY A 21 -26.57 5.56 -9.07
C GLY A 21 -26.38 4.42 -8.07
N ALA A 22 -27.09 3.29 -8.23
CA ALA A 22 -27.17 2.24 -7.21
C ALA A 22 -26.56 0.89 -7.61
N ALA A 23 -25.75 0.84 -8.67
CA ALA A 23 -25.15 -0.41 -9.17
C ALA A 23 -23.62 -0.43 -9.04
N MET A 24 -23.06 0.13 -7.97
CA MET A 24 -21.69 -0.18 -7.53
C MET A 24 -21.78 -1.11 -6.31
N ALA A 25 -22.63 -2.15 -6.41
CA ALA A 25 -22.54 -3.29 -5.52
C ALA A 25 -21.21 -3.97 -5.81
N GLU A 26 -20.46 -4.27 -4.75
CA GLU A 26 -19.15 -4.94 -4.74
C GLU A 26 -18.92 -5.78 -6.01
N ALA A 27 -17.94 -5.39 -6.82
CA ALA A 27 -17.51 -6.21 -7.93
C ALA A 27 -17.12 -7.59 -7.36
N PRO A 28 -17.74 -8.70 -7.79
CA PRO A 28 -17.34 -10.02 -7.36
C PRO A 28 -15.84 -10.19 -7.60
N TYR A 29 -15.14 -10.78 -6.63
CA TYR A 29 -13.75 -11.19 -6.83
C TYR A 29 -13.69 -11.99 -8.15
N PRO A 30 -12.80 -11.63 -9.10
CA PRO A 30 -12.74 -12.32 -10.37
C PRO A 30 -12.45 -13.79 -10.10
N ALA A 31 -13.17 -14.67 -10.81
CA ALA A 31 -12.90 -16.11 -10.74
C ALA A 31 -11.43 -16.37 -11.07
N GLU A 32 -10.76 -17.23 -10.31
CA GLU A 32 -9.37 -17.60 -10.57
C GLU A 32 -9.26 -18.16 -12.00
N THR A 33 -8.57 -17.42 -12.85
CA THR A 33 -8.26 -17.88 -14.19
C THR A 33 -7.01 -18.77 -14.10
N GLN A 34 -7.09 -19.96 -14.67
CA GLN A 34 -5.89 -20.79 -14.82
C GLN A 34 -4.93 -20.10 -15.79
N ILE A 35 -3.83 -19.58 -15.25
CA ILE A 35 -2.73 -19.07 -16.06
C ILE A 35 -1.95 -20.28 -16.58
N VAL A 36 -2.12 -20.58 -17.87
CA VAL A 36 -1.31 -21.58 -18.58
C VAL A 36 -0.12 -20.90 -19.23
N SER A 37 1.08 -21.42 -18.99
CA SER A 37 2.28 -20.97 -19.71
C SER A 37 2.13 -21.27 -21.20
N THR A 38 2.46 -20.30 -22.04
CA THR A 38 2.55 -20.47 -23.50
C THR A 38 3.89 -21.08 -23.93
N LYS A 39 4.88 -21.14 -23.03
CA LYS A 39 6.21 -21.70 -23.29
C LYS A 39 6.23 -23.21 -23.07
N SER A 40 6.91 -23.91 -23.98
CA SER A 40 7.28 -25.30 -23.81
C SER A 40 8.28 -25.47 -22.66
N ARG A 41 8.35 -26.69 -22.12
CA ARG A 41 9.31 -27.01 -21.05
C ARG A 41 10.77 -26.75 -21.47
N ALA A 42 11.10 -27.00 -22.73
CA ALA A 42 12.45 -26.78 -23.25
C ALA A 42 12.81 -25.28 -23.27
N GLU A 43 11.88 -24.42 -23.69
CA GLU A 43 12.07 -22.97 -23.71
C GLU A 43 12.25 -22.41 -22.30
N VAL A 44 11.45 -22.88 -21.34
CA VAL A 44 11.60 -22.48 -19.93
C VAL A 44 12.96 -22.89 -19.36
N ILE A 45 13.45 -24.08 -19.70
CA ILE A 45 14.77 -24.55 -19.26
C ILE A 45 15.89 -23.69 -19.88
N ALA A 46 15.77 -23.35 -21.17
CA ALA A 46 16.76 -22.53 -21.86
C ALA A 46 16.85 -21.11 -21.27
N GLU A 47 15.69 -20.48 -21.03
CA GLU A 47 15.62 -19.16 -20.39
C GLU A 47 16.18 -19.18 -18.96
N LEU A 48 15.85 -20.22 -18.18
CA LEU A 48 16.40 -20.39 -16.85
C LEU A 48 17.92 -20.52 -16.88
N GLN A 49 18.48 -21.28 -17.82
CA GLN A 49 19.93 -21.41 -17.97
C GLN A 49 20.58 -20.08 -18.36
N GLN A 50 19.97 -19.33 -19.28
CA GLN A 50 20.44 -18.02 -19.68
C GLN A 50 20.46 -17.04 -18.51
N ALA A 51 19.36 -16.94 -17.75
CA ALA A 51 19.24 -16.03 -16.61
C ALA A 51 20.22 -16.37 -15.47
N ARG A 52 20.57 -17.65 -15.31
CA ARG A 52 21.65 -18.08 -14.40
C ARG A 52 23.02 -17.66 -14.92
N ALA A 53 23.27 -17.81 -16.22
CA ALA A 53 24.54 -17.42 -16.84
C ALA A 53 24.76 -15.90 -16.85
N SER A 54 23.69 -15.11 -16.98
CA SER A 54 23.74 -13.64 -16.90
C SER A 54 23.77 -13.12 -15.46
N GLY A 55 23.57 -13.98 -14.46
CA GLY A 55 23.55 -13.59 -13.04
C GLY A 55 22.29 -12.84 -12.60
N GLU A 56 21.23 -12.87 -13.41
CA GLU A 56 19.93 -12.27 -13.08
C GLU A 56 19.20 -13.04 -11.97
N ILE A 57 19.51 -14.32 -11.80
CA ILE A 57 18.93 -15.19 -10.78
C ILE A 57 20.02 -15.69 -9.84
N LEU A 58 19.80 -15.51 -8.54
CA LEU A 58 20.69 -16.02 -7.51
C LEU A 58 20.56 -17.56 -7.45
N VAL A 59 21.63 -18.28 -7.83
CA VAL A 59 21.69 -19.75 -7.82
C VAL A 59 22.14 -20.26 -6.44
N THR A 60 21.64 -19.67 -5.37
CA THR A 60 22.02 -20.04 -4.01
C THR A 60 20.83 -19.82 -3.08
N ASP A 61 20.62 -20.74 -2.14
CA ASP A 61 19.63 -20.59 -1.07
C ASP A 61 20.08 -19.59 0.02
N ARG A 62 21.24 -18.96 -0.15
CA ARG A 62 21.69 -17.89 0.74
C ARG A 62 20.98 -16.61 0.34
N TYR A 63 20.39 -15.94 1.33
CA TYR A 63 20.05 -14.54 1.20
C TYR A 63 21.24 -13.78 0.62
N PRO A 64 21.02 -12.86 -0.35
CA PRO A 64 22.11 -12.04 -0.86
C PRO A 64 22.79 -11.38 0.33
N ALA A 65 24.10 -11.61 0.47
CA ALA A 65 24.86 -10.94 1.51
C ALA A 65 24.69 -9.44 1.32
N ASP A 66 24.29 -8.74 2.38
CA ASP A 66 24.15 -7.29 2.35
C ASP A 66 25.43 -6.70 1.75
N LYS A 67 25.29 -5.92 0.67
CA LYS A 67 26.44 -5.20 0.12
C LYS A 67 26.92 -4.28 1.23
N ALA A 68 28.18 -4.45 1.64
CA ALA A 68 28.80 -3.55 2.61
C ALA A 68 28.71 -2.12 2.09
N VAL A 69 27.85 -1.30 2.69
CA VAL A 69 27.77 0.13 2.39
C VAL A 69 28.89 0.81 3.15
N THR A 70 29.98 1.11 2.45
CA THR A 70 31.03 2.00 2.97
C THR A 70 30.61 3.45 2.79
N SER A 71 30.62 4.22 3.87
CA SER A 71 30.47 5.67 3.81
C SER A 71 31.53 6.28 2.88
N THR A 72 31.12 7.21 2.02
CA THR A 72 32.05 8.00 1.20
C THR A 72 32.68 9.16 1.98
N LYS A 73 32.17 9.48 3.18
CA LYS A 73 32.62 10.58 4.04
C LYS A 73 33.66 10.12 5.05
N THR A 74 34.66 10.97 5.31
CA THR A 74 35.60 10.71 6.40
C THR A 74 34.93 10.95 7.75
N ARG A 75 35.52 10.42 8.82
CA ARG A 75 35.05 10.70 10.18
C ARG A 75 35.05 12.19 10.50
N ALA A 76 36.01 12.95 9.98
CA ALA A 76 36.10 14.39 10.21
C ALA A 76 34.91 15.12 9.57
N ASP A 77 34.54 14.75 8.34
CA ASP A 77 33.42 15.34 7.61
C ASP A 77 32.09 15.09 8.34
N VAL A 78 31.88 13.84 8.79
CA VAL A 78 30.67 13.48 9.54
C VAL A 78 30.56 14.26 10.86
N VAL A 79 31.68 14.51 11.55
CA VAL A 79 31.68 15.30 12.78
C VAL A 79 31.39 16.78 12.50
N ALA A 80 31.90 17.32 11.38
CA ALA A 80 31.62 18.69 10.97
C ALA A 80 30.13 18.87 10.66
N GLU A 81 29.54 17.97 9.88
CA GLU A 81 28.11 17.97 9.56
C GLU A 81 27.24 17.82 10.80
N LEU A 82 27.61 16.92 11.72
CA LEU A 82 26.88 16.76 12.97
C LEU A 82 26.91 18.05 13.80
N LYS A 83 28.03 18.78 13.82
CA LYS A 83 28.13 20.05 14.54
C LYS A 83 27.25 21.13 13.89
N GLU A 84 27.26 21.20 12.56
CA GLU A 84 26.42 22.13 11.80
C GLU A 84 24.93 21.86 12.01
N ALA A 85 24.48 20.61 11.85
CA ALA A 85 23.10 20.23 12.06
C ALA A 85 22.60 20.51 13.49
N ARG A 86 23.48 20.37 14.50
CA ARG A 86 23.17 20.78 15.88
C ARG A 86 23.06 22.29 16.03
N ALA A 87 23.95 23.05 15.40
CA ALA A 87 23.92 24.52 15.43
C ALA A 87 22.67 25.07 14.72
N ASN A 88 22.23 24.42 13.65
CA ASN A 88 21.03 24.76 12.90
C ASN A 88 19.74 24.27 13.57
N GLY A 89 19.83 23.48 14.66
CA GLY A 89 18.69 22.90 15.34
C GLY A 89 17.98 21.79 14.55
N GLU A 90 18.61 21.24 13.52
CA GLU A 90 18.10 20.13 12.70
C GLU A 90 18.09 18.80 13.47
N ILE A 91 18.93 18.69 14.50
CA ILE A 91 19.04 17.52 15.37
C ILE A 91 18.68 17.90 16.79
N LEU A 92 17.72 17.17 17.37
CA LEU A 92 17.38 17.26 18.78
C LEU A 92 18.55 16.72 19.62
N VAL A 93 19.30 17.59 20.30
CA VAL A 93 20.37 17.19 21.23
C VAL A 93 19.76 17.01 22.60
N THR A 94 19.18 15.83 22.86
CA THR A 94 18.64 15.50 24.17
C THR A 94 18.93 14.04 24.50
N ASP A 95 19.31 13.77 25.75
CA ASP A 95 19.46 12.41 26.29
C ASP A 95 18.10 11.75 26.60
N GLN A 96 17.01 12.49 26.38
CA GLN A 96 15.66 11.95 26.47
C GLN A 96 15.30 11.36 25.12
N TYR A 97 15.20 10.03 25.08
CA TYR A 97 14.38 9.34 24.09
C TYR A 97 13.04 10.10 24.03
N PRO A 98 12.50 10.44 22.84
CA PRO A 98 11.19 11.08 22.80
C PRO A 98 10.24 10.16 23.56
N ALA A 99 9.72 10.65 24.69
CA ALA A 99 8.70 9.91 25.40
C ALA A 99 7.58 9.70 24.39
N ASP A 100 7.24 8.44 24.09
CA ASP A 100 6.05 8.14 23.31
C ASP A 100 4.92 8.99 23.88
N LYS A 101 4.30 9.82 23.05
CA LYS A 101 3.17 10.65 23.52
C LYS A 101 2.20 9.67 24.18
N PRO A 102 1.84 9.86 25.47
CA PRO A 102 0.94 8.93 26.14
C PRO A 102 -0.37 8.88 25.34
N PHE A 103 -0.63 7.74 24.70
CA PHE A 103 -1.90 7.51 24.04
C PHE A 103 -2.94 7.25 25.13
N GLN A 104 -3.82 8.23 25.32
CA GLN A 104 -4.98 8.07 26.17
C GLN A 104 -6.14 7.67 25.29
N SER A 105 -6.63 6.44 25.48
CA SER A 105 -7.88 5.99 24.87
C SER A 105 -9.00 6.97 25.21
N THR A 106 -9.75 7.41 24.19
CA THR A 106 -10.98 8.19 24.38
C THR A 106 -12.14 7.33 24.87
N LEU A 107 -12.01 6.00 24.77
CA LEU A 107 -12.99 5.03 25.22
C LEU A 107 -12.64 4.46 26.58
N THR A 108 -13.65 4.32 27.42
CA THR A 108 -13.60 3.54 28.65
C THR A 108 -13.48 2.04 28.34
N ARG A 109 -12.99 1.27 29.31
CA ARG A 109 -12.94 -0.19 29.20
C ARG A 109 -14.31 -0.82 28.91
N GLN A 110 -15.40 -0.22 29.41
CA GLN A 110 -16.74 -0.73 29.16
C GLN A 110 -17.16 -0.49 27.71
N GLN A 111 -16.96 0.73 27.19
CA GLN A 111 -17.27 1.06 25.79
C GLN A 111 -16.52 0.16 24.79
N VAL A 112 -15.24 -0.13 25.06
CA VAL A 112 -14.46 -1.05 24.22
C VAL A 112 -15.06 -2.47 24.22
N LYS A 113 -15.58 -2.95 25.36
CA LYS A 113 -16.22 -4.27 25.43
C LYS A 113 -17.53 -4.30 24.66
N ASP A 114 -18.32 -3.24 24.77
CA ASP A 114 -19.61 -3.13 24.09
C ASP A 114 -19.41 -3.07 22.56
N GLU A 115 -18.44 -2.26 22.10
CA GLU A 115 -18.05 -2.18 20.69
C GLU A 115 -17.52 -3.52 20.17
N LEU A 116 -16.68 -4.22 20.94
CA LEU A 116 -16.20 -5.55 20.57
C LEU A 116 -17.33 -6.58 20.46
N GLN A 117 -18.31 -6.54 21.36
CA GLN A 117 -19.48 -7.42 21.31
C GLN A 117 -20.35 -7.13 20.08
N GLN A 118 -20.54 -5.85 19.76
CA GLN A 118 -21.25 -5.42 18.56
C GLN A 118 -20.50 -5.85 17.28
N ALA A 119 -19.18 -5.68 17.22
CA ALA A 119 -18.37 -6.11 16.08
C ALA A 119 -18.43 -7.64 15.89
N ARG A 120 -18.49 -8.41 16.99
CA ARG A 120 -18.68 -9.87 16.93
C ARG A 120 -20.06 -10.27 16.41
N SER A 121 -21.13 -9.59 16.83
CA SER A 121 -22.49 -9.88 16.33
C SER A 121 -22.65 -9.52 14.86
N GLN A 122 -21.88 -8.54 14.37
CA GLN A 122 -21.84 -8.14 12.96
C GLN A 122 -20.83 -8.95 12.13
N GLY A 123 -20.12 -9.92 12.73
CA GLY A 123 -19.11 -10.73 12.04
C GLY A 123 -17.83 -9.96 11.64
N GLN A 124 -17.67 -8.73 12.12
CA GLN A 124 -16.53 -7.85 11.83
C GLN A 124 -15.33 -8.09 12.74
N ALA A 125 -15.50 -8.85 13.82
CA ALA A 125 -14.42 -9.23 14.74
C ALA A 125 -14.35 -10.77 14.89
N VAL A 126 -13.18 -11.33 14.60
CA VAL A 126 -12.90 -12.77 14.77
C VAL A 126 -12.64 -13.05 16.25
N SER A 127 -13.33 -14.05 16.80
CA SER A 127 -13.00 -14.58 18.13
C SER A 127 -11.87 -15.60 17.97
N ASN A 128 -10.70 -15.33 18.55
CA ASN A 128 -9.62 -16.30 18.57
C ASN A 128 -9.95 -17.36 19.64
N SER A 129 -10.60 -18.46 19.24
CA SER A 129 -11.08 -19.51 20.15
C SER A 129 -9.98 -20.46 20.66
N ASN A 130 -8.71 -20.21 20.32
CA ASN A 130 -7.56 -20.99 20.78
C ASN A 130 -6.73 -20.18 21.79
N ALA A 131 -7.23 -20.06 23.01
CA ALA A 131 -6.43 -19.64 24.16
C ALA A 131 -6.91 -20.40 25.40
N LEU A 132 -6.49 -21.66 25.48
CA LEU A 132 -6.34 -22.44 26.71
C LEU A 132 -4.92 -23.02 26.70
#